data_AF-A0A8I2B8A4-F1
#
_entry.id   AF-A0A8I2B8A4-F1
#
_cell.length_a   1.000
_cell.length_b   1.000
_cell.length_c   1.000
_cell.angle_alpha   90.00
_cell.angle_beta   90.00
_cell.angle_gamma   90.00
#
_symmetry.space_group_name_H-M   'P 1'
#
loop_
_entity.id
_entity.type
_entity.pdbx_description
1 polymer ?
#
loop_
_entity_poly.entity_id
_entity_poly.type
_entity_poly.pdbx_seq_one_letter_code
_entity_poly.pdbx_strand_id
1 'polypeptide(L)'
;MRTLIMEIQEEITELEEALLEAKTNTVRGVLQEAIWNRNDKIQQLRPNGFVLADVNLNDGTLLKKCLVFSTDDRMGDEAISDIQEAEDILKNDDEVYLQQQYIDGNFSGDIDTSTIDKYKLYYGTDQNDSE
;
A
#
# COMPACT_ATOMS: atom_id res chain seq x y z
N MET A 1 3.70 -2.90 -10.66
CA MET A 1 2.63 -1.88 -10.52
C MET A 1 2.99 -0.88 -9.44
N ARG A 2 3.43 -1.36 -8.27
CA ARG A 2 3.95 -0.54 -7.15
C ARG A 2 5.09 0.39 -7.56
N THR A 3 6.07 -0.10 -8.34
CA THR A 3 7.15 0.74 -8.92
C THR A 3 6.61 1.94 -9.70
N LEU A 4 5.58 1.76 -10.51
CA LEU A 4 4.98 2.83 -11.29
C LEU A 4 4.22 3.83 -10.39
N ILE A 5 3.59 3.36 -9.32
CA ILE A 5 2.92 4.25 -8.36
C ILE A 5 3.96 5.10 -7.61
N MET A 6 5.06 4.49 -7.18
CA MET A 6 6.17 5.20 -6.52
C MET A 6 6.80 6.26 -7.44
N GLU A 7 7.05 5.92 -8.71
CA GLU A 7 7.54 6.90 -9.70
C GLU A 7 6.58 8.09 -9.85
N ILE A 8 5.26 7.85 -9.85
CA ILE A 8 4.26 8.92 -9.92
C ILE A 8 4.22 9.74 -8.62
N GLN A 9 4.42 9.13 -7.45
CA GLN A 9 4.49 9.83 -6.16
C GLN A 9 5.73 10.72 -6.04
N GLU A 10 6.86 10.28 -6.57
CA GLU A 10 8.06 11.10 -6.69
C GLU A 10 7.80 12.31 -7.60
N GLU A 11 7.17 12.09 -8.76
CA GLU A 11 6.77 13.19 -9.66
C GLU A 11 5.81 14.18 -8.98
N ILE A 12 4.83 13.70 -8.19
CA ILE A 12 3.94 14.56 -7.42
C ILE A 12 4.73 15.42 -6.43
N THR A 13 5.71 14.82 -5.73
CA THR A 13 6.54 15.54 -4.75
C THR A 13 7.30 16.69 -5.43
N GLU A 14 7.92 16.43 -6.57
CA GLU A 14 8.62 17.47 -7.35
C GLU A 14 7.66 18.58 -7.82
N LEU A 15 6.44 18.23 -8.25
CA LEU A 15 5.42 19.19 -8.66
C LEU A 15 4.91 20.03 -7.48
N GLU A 16 4.80 19.46 -6.29
CA GLU A 16 4.43 20.16 -5.06
C GLU A 16 5.51 21.16 -4.64
N GLU A 17 6.79 20.78 -4.71
CA GLU A 17 7.91 21.69 -4.49
C GLU A 17 7.88 22.86 -5.49
N ALA A 18 7.71 22.57 -6.78
CA ALA A 18 7.57 23.61 -7.80
C ALA A 18 6.35 24.52 -7.56
N LEU A 19 5.24 23.98 -7.05
CA LEU A 19 4.03 24.73 -6.72
C LEU A 19 4.26 25.70 -5.57
N LEU A 20 5.07 25.32 -4.57
CA LEU A 20 5.46 26.19 -3.45
C LEU A 20 6.29 27.39 -3.92
N GLU A 21 7.16 27.18 -4.92
CA GLU A 21 8.02 28.24 -5.48
C GLU A 21 7.31 29.13 -6.52
N ALA A 22 6.16 28.70 -7.04
CA ALA A 22 5.47 29.36 -8.13
C ALA A 22 4.94 30.76 -7.75
N LYS A 23 5.40 31.78 -8.49
CA LYS A 23 5.09 33.21 -8.23
C LYS A 23 3.81 33.71 -8.90
N THR A 24 3.21 32.95 -9.82
CA THR A 24 2.02 33.38 -10.57
C THR A 24 0.87 32.39 -10.43
N ASN A 25 -0.35 32.91 -10.36
CA ASN A 25 -1.55 32.08 -10.23
C ASN A 25 -1.76 31.16 -11.43
N THR A 26 -1.37 31.58 -12.63
CA THR A 26 -1.45 30.75 -13.84
C THR A 26 -0.55 29.52 -13.73
N VAL A 27 0.72 29.69 -13.34
CA VAL A 27 1.65 28.57 -13.15
C VAL A 27 1.18 27.65 -12.03
N ARG A 28 0.69 28.22 -10.92
CA ARG A 28 0.10 27.44 -9.81
C ARG A 28 -1.08 26.58 -10.27
N GLY A 29 -1.99 27.14 -11.07
CA GLY A 29 -3.13 26.40 -11.61
C GLY A 29 -2.73 25.21 -12.48
N VAL A 30 -1.75 25.38 -13.36
CA VAL A 30 -1.24 24.30 -14.21
C VAL A 30 -0.57 23.19 -13.37
N LEU A 31 0.23 23.57 -12.37
CA LEU A 31 0.88 22.60 -11.48
C LEU A 31 -0.14 21.83 -10.63
N GLN A 32 -1.18 22.49 -10.12
CA GLN A 32 -2.27 21.84 -9.40
C GLN A 32 -3.03 20.84 -10.28
N GLU A 33 -3.32 21.20 -11.53
CA GLU A 33 -3.97 20.29 -12.48
C GLU A 33 -3.07 19.09 -12.81
N ALA A 34 -1.75 19.30 -12.97
CA ALA A 34 -0.80 18.22 -13.16
C ALA A 34 -0.81 17.25 -11.97
N ILE A 35 -0.69 17.75 -10.74
CA ILE A 35 -0.75 16.95 -9.51
C ILE A 35 -2.07 16.17 -9.42
N TRP A 36 -3.19 16.80 -9.73
CA TRP A 36 -4.48 16.12 -9.73
C TRP A 36 -4.51 14.95 -10.73
N ASN A 37 -4.06 15.18 -11.97
CA ASN A 37 -4.00 14.12 -12.99
C ASN A 37 -3.11 12.94 -12.58
N ARG A 38 -1.98 13.19 -11.87
CA ARG A 38 -1.11 12.12 -11.36
C ARG A 38 -1.79 11.34 -10.24
N ASN A 39 -2.46 12.04 -9.32
CA ASN A 39 -3.24 11.40 -8.26
C ASN A 39 -4.37 10.52 -8.81
N ASP A 40 -5.09 10.99 -9.83
CA ASP A 40 -6.11 10.19 -10.52
C ASP A 40 -5.49 8.93 -11.15
N LYS A 41 -4.29 9.07 -11.74
CA LYS A 41 -3.57 7.92 -12.31
C LYS A 41 -3.21 6.87 -11.25
N ILE A 42 -2.79 7.31 -10.07
CA ILE A 42 -2.52 6.39 -8.94
C ILE A 42 -3.80 5.65 -8.53
N GLN A 43 -4.95 6.33 -8.47
CA GLN A 43 -6.23 5.69 -8.15
C GLN A 43 -6.62 4.65 -9.21
N GLN A 44 -6.42 4.96 -10.50
CA GLN A 44 -6.66 4.01 -11.59
C GLN A 44 -5.73 2.79 -11.53
N LEU A 45 -4.51 2.96 -11.01
CA LEU A 45 -3.56 1.85 -10.82
C LEU A 45 -3.91 0.99 -9.60
N ARG A 46 -4.77 1.46 -8.68
CA ARG A 46 -5.27 0.70 -7.52
C ARG A 46 -6.80 0.74 -7.42
N PRO A 47 -7.53 0.16 -8.39
CA PRO A 47 -8.99 0.23 -8.40
C PRO A 47 -9.65 -0.47 -7.20
N ASN A 48 -8.95 -1.42 -6.57
CA ASN A 48 -9.46 -2.21 -5.44
C ASN A 48 -8.77 -1.88 -4.10
N GLY A 49 -7.96 -0.81 -4.04
CA GLY A 49 -7.19 -0.46 -2.85
C GLY A 49 -6.04 -1.42 -2.55
N PHE A 50 -5.82 -1.71 -1.26
CA PHE A 50 -4.75 -2.59 -0.78
C PHE A 50 -5.25 -4.02 -0.52
N VAL A 51 -4.34 -4.98 -0.66
CA VAL A 51 -4.56 -6.35 -0.20
C VAL A 51 -4.35 -6.40 1.30
N LEU A 52 -5.33 -6.98 1.99
CA LEU A 52 -5.28 -7.33 3.38
C LEU A 52 -5.11 -8.85 3.54
N ALA A 53 -4.37 -9.23 4.57
CA ALA A 53 -4.16 -10.62 4.96
C ALA A 53 -4.67 -10.88 6.38
N ASP A 54 -5.46 -11.94 6.53
CA ASP A 54 -5.61 -12.61 7.82
C ASP A 54 -4.61 -13.77 7.86
N VAL A 55 -3.73 -13.78 8.85
CA VAL A 55 -2.60 -14.73 8.97
C VAL A 55 -2.71 -15.47 10.29
N ASN A 56 -2.65 -16.79 10.23
CA ASN A 56 -2.57 -17.67 11.39
C ASN A 56 -1.17 -18.28 11.47
N LEU A 57 -0.48 -18.04 12.58
CA LEU A 57 0.86 -18.56 12.82
C LEU A 57 0.79 -19.95 13.47
N ASN A 58 1.89 -20.71 13.34
CA ASN A 58 2.02 -22.06 13.87
C ASN A 58 1.89 -22.15 15.41
N ASP A 59 2.14 -21.05 16.12
CA ASP A 59 1.96 -20.94 17.56
C ASP A 59 0.52 -20.66 18.00
N GLY A 60 -0.40 -20.51 17.03
CA GLY A 60 -1.82 -20.20 17.24
C GLY A 60 -2.14 -18.71 17.28
N THR A 61 -1.16 -17.83 17.07
CA THR A 61 -1.37 -16.38 16.96
C THR A 61 -2.13 -16.04 15.69
N LEU A 62 -3.20 -15.26 15.83
CA LEU A 62 -4.03 -14.81 14.72
C LEU A 62 -3.88 -13.30 14.51
N LEU A 63 -3.31 -12.92 13.37
CA LEU A 63 -3.17 -11.54 12.92
C LEU A 63 -4.24 -11.26 11.86
N LYS A 64 -5.12 -10.29 12.10
CA LYS A 64 -6.21 -9.94 11.17
C LYS A 64 -5.98 -8.61 10.50
N LYS A 65 -6.49 -8.47 9.28
CA LYS A 65 -6.47 -7.23 8.48
C LYS A 65 -5.08 -6.62 8.40
N CYS A 66 -4.09 -7.45 8.08
CA CYS A 66 -2.71 -7.02 7.92
C CYS A 66 -2.52 -6.45 6.52
N LEU A 67 -1.99 -5.23 6.43
CA LEU A 67 -1.31 -4.78 5.22
C LEU A 67 -0.07 -5.65 5.02
N VAL A 68 0.16 -6.04 3.77
CA VAL A 68 1.29 -6.89 3.37
C VAL A 68 2.32 -6.04 2.63
N PHE A 69 3.57 -6.16 3.04
CA PHE A 69 4.73 -5.51 2.44
C PHE A 69 5.82 -6.55 2.19
N SER A 70 6.62 -6.36 1.14
CA SER A 70 7.87 -7.10 0.96
C SER A 70 8.91 -6.59 1.94
N THR A 71 9.81 -7.44 2.42
CA THR A 71 10.93 -7.01 3.27
C THR A 71 12.01 -6.22 2.51
N ASP A 72 12.00 -6.29 1.17
CA ASP A 72 12.82 -5.44 0.30
C ASP A 72 12.26 -4.02 0.16
N ASP A 73 11.04 -3.78 0.66
CA ASP A 73 10.39 -2.48 0.62
C ASP A 73 11.14 -1.47 1.51
N ARG A 74 11.35 -0.26 0.99
CA ARG A 74 11.99 0.84 1.70
C ARG A 74 10.98 1.58 2.57
N MET A 75 11.48 2.36 3.52
CA MET A 75 10.63 3.31 4.26
C MET A 75 9.92 4.24 3.29
N GLY A 76 8.58 4.24 3.32
CA GLY A 76 7.73 5.03 2.44
C GLY A 76 7.08 4.22 1.32
N ASP A 77 7.48 2.98 1.12
CA ASP A 77 6.89 2.09 0.13
C ASP A 77 5.46 1.70 0.54
N GLU A 78 4.63 1.44 -0.47
CA GLU A 78 3.23 1.17 -0.29
C GLU A 78 2.94 -0.31 -0.07
N ALA A 79 1.91 -0.61 0.72
CA ALA A 79 1.41 -1.97 0.87
C ALA A 79 0.99 -2.56 -0.48
N ILE A 80 1.08 -3.88 -0.60
CA ILE A 80 0.75 -4.61 -1.81
C ILE A 80 -0.72 -4.41 -2.18
N SER A 81 -0.97 -4.13 -3.45
CA SER A 81 -2.30 -3.88 -4.02
C SER A 81 -2.75 -4.96 -5.02
N ASP A 82 -1.98 -6.02 -5.18
CA ASP A 82 -2.30 -7.15 -6.07
C ASP A 82 -2.27 -8.47 -5.29
N ILE A 83 -3.34 -9.27 -5.42
CA ILE A 83 -3.46 -10.54 -4.67
C ILE A 83 -2.42 -11.56 -5.10
N GLN A 84 -2.07 -11.62 -6.39
CA GLN A 84 -1.07 -12.57 -6.87
C GLN A 84 0.31 -12.22 -6.31
N GLU A 85 0.66 -10.93 -6.31
CA GLU A 85 1.91 -10.45 -5.70
C GLU A 85 1.97 -10.77 -4.19
N ALA A 86 0.89 -10.52 -3.45
CA ALA A 86 0.82 -10.85 -2.03
C ALA A 86 0.90 -12.36 -1.78
N GLU A 87 0.28 -13.16 -2.64
CA GLU A 87 0.33 -14.62 -2.56
C GLU A 87 1.72 -15.17 -2.86
N ASP A 88 2.42 -14.58 -3.84
CA ASP A 88 3.78 -14.96 -4.20
C ASP A 88 4.76 -14.67 -3.06
N ILE A 89 4.64 -13.51 -2.41
CA ILE A 89 5.47 -13.14 -1.24
C ILE A 89 5.21 -14.09 -0.06
N LEU A 90 3.94 -14.32 0.29
CA LEU A 90 3.59 -15.21 1.42
C LEU A 90 4.00 -16.68 1.21
N LYS A 91 4.29 -17.10 -0.02
CA LYS A 91 4.67 -18.48 -0.36
C LYS A 91 6.16 -18.66 -0.64
N ASN A 92 6.78 -17.71 -1.32
CA ASN A 92 8.10 -17.90 -1.93
C ASN A 92 9.19 -17.10 -1.22
N ASP A 93 8.85 -16.03 -0.50
CA ASP A 93 9.82 -15.22 0.22
C ASP A 93 10.08 -15.84 1.60
N ASP A 94 11.28 -15.64 2.13
CA ASP A 94 11.65 -16.16 3.46
C ASP A 94 10.94 -15.38 4.59
N GLU A 95 10.74 -14.07 4.40
CA GLU A 95 10.14 -13.15 5.38
C GLU A 95 9.12 -12.22 4.70
N VAL A 96 8.14 -11.77 5.49
CA VAL A 96 7.13 -10.80 5.07
C VAL A 96 6.91 -9.77 6.18
N TYR A 97 6.80 -8.49 5.83
CA TYR A 97 6.44 -7.45 6.81
C TYR A 97 4.91 -7.30 6.85
N LEU A 98 4.33 -7.46 8.03
CA LEU A 98 2.90 -7.31 8.25
C LEU A 98 2.61 -6.15 9.20
N GLN A 99 1.63 -5.33 8.84
CA GLN A 99 1.12 -4.26 9.70
C GLN A 99 -0.40 -4.40 9.87
N GLN A 100 -0.86 -4.69 11.09
CA GLN A 100 -2.29 -4.74 11.39
C GLN A 100 -2.92 -3.35 11.30
N GLN A 101 -4.10 -3.26 10.67
CA GLN A 101 -4.90 -2.04 10.74
C GLN A 101 -5.37 -1.78 12.18
N TYR A 102 -5.28 -0.51 12.59
CA TYR A 102 -5.55 0.01 13.95
C TYR A 102 -6.88 -0.40 14.60
N ILE A 103 -7.84 -0.91 13.83
CA ILE A 103 -9.16 -1.29 14.34
C ILE A 103 -9.09 -2.59 15.17
N ASP A 104 -8.17 -3.51 14.85
CA ASP A 104 -8.17 -4.88 15.40
C ASP A 104 -6.82 -5.36 15.98
N GLY A 105 -5.76 -4.53 15.99
CA GLY A 105 -4.46 -4.91 16.54
C GLY A 105 -3.39 -3.80 16.49
N ASN A 106 -2.25 -4.06 17.13
CA ASN A 106 -1.07 -3.16 17.21
C ASN A 106 0.21 -3.84 16.70
N PHE A 107 0.09 -4.94 15.94
CA PHE A 107 1.26 -5.62 15.40
C PHE A 107 1.78 -4.91 14.16
N SER A 108 3.09 -4.67 14.13
CA SER A 108 3.84 -4.23 12.97
C SER A 108 5.23 -4.83 13.05
N GLY A 109 5.61 -5.66 12.08
CA GLY A 109 6.92 -6.31 12.09
C GLY A 109 7.09 -7.38 11.02
N ASP A 110 8.34 -7.80 10.86
CA ASP A 110 8.74 -8.91 9.99
C ASP A 110 8.30 -10.25 10.60
N ILE A 111 7.87 -11.16 9.74
CA ILE A 111 7.48 -12.53 10.09
C ILE A 111 8.13 -13.49 9.10
N ASP A 112 8.81 -14.51 9.61
CA ASP A 112 9.24 -15.67 8.84
C ASP A 112 8.02 -16.36 8.20
N THR A 113 7.95 -16.43 6.87
CA THR A 113 6.80 -17.03 6.16
C THR A 113 6.62 -18.51 6.52
N SER A 114 7.71 -19.20 6.86
CA SER A 114 7.70 -20.58 7.36
C SER A 114 6.90 -20.77 8.66
N THR A 115 6.67 -19.70 9.42
CA THR A 115 5.86 -19.72 10.65
C THR A 115 4.36 -19.57 10.39
N ILE A 116 3.96 -19.28 9.15
CA ILE A 116 2.56 -19.12 8.74
C ILE A 116 1.96 -20.51 8.47
N ASP A 117 0.97 -20.90 9.26
CA ASP A 117 0.18 -22.12 9.01
C ASP A 117 -0.76 -21.88 7.82
N LYS A 118 -1.54 -20.80 7.90
CA LYS A 118 -2.58 -20.46 6.93
C LYS A 118 -2.75 -18.96 6.83
N TYR A 119 -3.15 -18.52 5.64
CA TYR A 119 -3.52 -17.13 5.42
C TYR A 119 -4.74 -17.02 4.50
N LYS A 120 -5.40 -15.87 4.55
CA LYS A 120 -6.48 -15.48 3.66
C LYS A 120 -6.24 -14.06 3.18
N LEU A 121 -6.18 -13.89 1.86
CA LEU A 121 -6.04 -12.60 1.19
C LEU A 121 -7.40 -12.07 0.73
N TYR A 122 -7.60 -10.77 0.84
CA TYR A 122 -8.79 -10.07 0.34
C TYR A 122 -8.49 -8.58 0.17
N TYR A 123 -9.20 -7.90 -0.71
CA TYR A 123 -9.12 -6.45 -0.77
C TYR A 123 -9.83 -5.84 0.44
N GLY A 124 -9.21 -4.82 1.03
CA GLY A 124 -9.91 -3.96 1.98
C GLY A 124 -11.02 -3.22 1.22
N THR A 125 -12.24 -3.73 1.27
CA THR A 125 -13.40 -2.90 0.88
C THR A 125 -13.39 -1.69 1.80
N ASP A 126 -13.14 -0.51 1.24
CA ASP A 126 -13.61 0.73 1.83
C ASP A 126 -15.07 0.49 2.21
N GLN A 127 -15.36 0.49 3.51
CA GLN A 127 -16.73 0.65 3.96
C GLN A 127 -17.17 2.07 3.57
N ASN A 128 -17.57 2.23 2.31
CA ASN A 128 -18.71 3.07 1.96
C ASN A 128 -19.93 2.15 1.85
N ASP A 129 -20.26 1.49 2.97
CA ASP A 129 -21.66 1.37 3.34
C ASP A 129 -22.10 2.79 3.76
N SER A 130 -22.58 3.56 2.80
CA SER A 130 -23.39 4.74 3.05
C SER A 130 -24.68 4.60 2.25
N GLU A 131 -25.66 4.02 2.97
CA GLU A 131 -27.12 3.98 2.76
C GLU A 131 -27.70 3.18 1.57
#